data_AF-A0A124I765-F1
#
_entry.id   AF-A0A124I765-F1
#
_cell.length_a   1.000
_cell.length_b   1.000
_cell.length_c   1.000
_cell.angle_alpha   90.00
_cell.angle_beta   90.00
_cell.angle_gamma   90.00
#
_symmetry.space_group_name_H-M   'P 1'
#
loop_
_entity.id
_entity.type
_entity.pdbx_description
1 polymer ?
#
loop_
_entity_poly.entity_id
_entity_poly.type
_entity_poly.pdbx_seq_one_letter_code
_entity_poly.pdbx_strand_id
1 'polypeptide(L)'
;MVAPDFLPPDLRVPSRQEVAGLMMRWLQPLVIGGEVRTCPGCGAYRDWIVFCMRDDSIWLRCRAGHDTKEPGLDAAWYNRNSGPVDRFHPTPEEGLRHLGH
;
A
#
# COMPACT_ATOMS: atom_id res chain seq x y z
N MET A 1 -14.42 -34.33 20.32
CA MET A 1 -13.89 -33.62 19.13
C MET A 1 -13.37 -32.29 19.61
N VAL A 2 -12.06 -32.06 19.51
CA VAL A 2 -11.46 -30.75 19.81
C VAL A 2 -11.95 -29.80 18.72
N ALA A 3 -12.66 -28.73 19.11
CA ALA A 3 -13.00 -27.68 18.15
C ALA A 3 -11.69 -27.18 17.53
N PRO A 4 -11.57 -27.05 16.20
CA PRO A 4 -10.39 -26.45 15.62
C PRO A 4 -10.25 -25.06 16.26
N ASP A 5 -9.11 -24.83 16.91
CA ASP A 5 -8.77 -23.61 17.65
C ASP A 5 -8.45 -22.48 16.64
N PHE A 6 -9.42 -22.22 15.76
CA PHE A 6 -9.34 -21.27 14.67
C PHE A 6 -10.44 -20.25 14.87
N LEU A 7 -10.07 -18.97 14.79
CA LEU A 7 -11.02 -17.87 14.90
C LEU A 7 -12.17 -18.06 13.87
N PRO A 8 -13.41 -17.68 14.22
CA PRO A 8 -14.52 -17.59 13.26
C PRO A 8 -14.12 -16.77 12.02
N PRO A 9 -14.59 -17.13 10.80
CA PRO A 9 -14.21 -16.44 9.56
C PRO A 9 -14.34 -14.92 9.61
N ASP A 10 -15.42 -14.40 10.21
CA ASP A 10 -15.69 -12.97 10.32
C ASP A 10 -14.72 -12.21 11.26
N LEU A 11 -13.95 -12.94 12.06
CA LEU A 11 -12.92 -12.39 12.94
C LEU A 11 -11.49 -12.58 12.39
N ARG A 12 -11.35 -13.18 11.20
CA ARG A 12 -10.05 -13.36 10.55
C ARG A 12 -9.68 -12.11 9.78
N VAL A 13 -8.43 -11.72 9.89
CA VAL A 13 -7.85 -10.68 9.02
C VAL A 13 -7.74 -11.26 7.60
N PRO A 14 -8.28 -10.60 6.57
CA PRO A 14 -8.10 -11.01 5.18
C PRO A 14 -6.61 -11.20 4.86
N SER A 15 -6.30 -12.30 4.21
CA SER A 15 -4.99 -12.51 3.64
C SER A 15 -4.74 -11.57 2.47
N ARG A 16 -3.47 -11.40 2.12
CA ARG A 16 -3.04 -10.59 0.98
C ARG A 16 -3.66 -11.01 -0.36
N GLN A 17 -4.02 -12.28 -0.51
CA GLN A 17 -4.66 -12.80 -1.71
C GLN A 17 -6.16 -12.47 -1.79
N GLU A 18 -6.78 -12.13 -0.67
CA GLU A 18 -8.21 -11.82 -0.58
C GLU A 18 -8.51 -10.34 -0.85
N VAL A 19 -7.50 -9.47 -0.78
CA VAL A 19 -7.61 -8.03 -1.08
C VAL A 19 -7.03 -7.67 -2.45
N ALA A 20 -7.48 -6.56 -3.04
CA ALA A 20 -6.94 -6.08 -4.33
C ALA A 20 -5.51 -5.53 -4.18
N GLY A 21 -5.22 -4.94 -3.02
CA GLY A 21 -3.92 -4.43 -2.65
C GLY A 21 -3.94 -3.81 -1.25
N LEU A 22 -2.77 -3.47 -0.76
CA LEU A 22 -2.55 -2.70 0.47
C LEU A 22 -2.09 -1.30 0.10
N MET A 23 -2.36 -0.33 0.95
CA MET A 23 -1.93 1.05 0.75
C MET A 23 -1.42 1.67 2.05
N MET A 24 -0.37 2.49 1.96
CA MET A 24 0.15 3.26 3.09
C MET A 24 0.58 4.66 2.66
N ARG A 25 0.50 5.60 3.59
CA ARG A 25 1.06 6.94 3.41
C ARG A 25 2.57 6.93 3.66
N TRP A 26 3.31 7.60 2.79
CA TRP A 26 4.73 7.85 2.93
C TRP A 26 4.99 9.35 2.81
N LEU A 27 5.08 10.00 3.98
CA LEU A 27 5.16 11.47 4.07
C LEU A 27 6.57 12.02 3.79
N GLN A 28 7.59 11.23 4.09
CA GLN A 28 8.99 11.59 3.87
C GLN A 28 9.39 11.42 2.40
N PRO A 29 10.52 11.99 1.95
CA PRO A 29 11.07 11.68 0.63
C PRO A 29 11.28 10.17 0.46
N LEU A 30 10.86 9.61 -0.67
CA LEU A 30 11.09 8.21 -0.98
C LEU A 30 12.45 8.07 -1.66
N VAL A 31 13.40 7.39 -1.00
CA VAL A 31 14.76 7.20 -1.52
C VAL A 31 14.91 5.74 -1.97
N ILE A 32 15.27 5.54 -3.24
CA ILE A 32 15.44 4.22 -3.85
C ILE A 32 16.80 4.20 -4.54
N GLY A 33 17.68 3.26 -4.14
CA GLY A 33 19.03 3.19 -4.70
C GLY A 33 19.88 4.44 -4.49
N GLY A 34 19.55 5.28 -3.50
CA GLY A 34 20.21 6.57 -3.25
C GLY A 34 19.58 7.77 -3.96
N GLU A 35 18.57 7.55 -4.82
CA GLU A 35 17.89 8.62 -5.55
C GLU A 35 16.54 8.96 -4.92
N VAL A 36 16.25 10.25 -4.81
CA VAL A 36 14.93 10.74 -4.38
C VAL A 36 13.94 10.55 -5.52
N ARG A 37 12.91 9.75 -5.29
CA ARG A 37 11.86 9.51 -6.27
C ARG A 37 10.96 10.73 -6.39
N THR A 38 10.76 11.17 -7.63
CA THR A 38 9.87 12.28 -7.98
C THR A 38 8.77 11.80 -8.94
N CYS A 39 7.61 12.44 -8.87
CA CYS A 39 6.50 12.17 -9.77
C CYS A 39 6.86 12.61 -11.19
N PRO A 40 6.82 11.70 -12.20
CA PRO A 40 7.13 12.07 -13.58
C PRO A 40 6.16 13.13 -14.16
N GLY A 41 4.93 13.21 -13.64
CA GLY A 41 3.91 14.14 -14.14
C GLY A 41 3.95 15.53 -13.52
N CYS A 42 4.28 15.67 -12.22
CA CYS A 42 4.21 16.96 -11.52
C CYS A 42 5.45 17.30 -10.67
N GLY A 43 6.48 16.45 -10.64
CA GLY A 43 7.71 16.69 -9.89
C GLY A 43 7.58 16.59 -8.35
N ALA A 44 6.40 16.23 -7.82
CA ALA A 44 6.23 16.00 -6.40
C ALA A 44 7.19 14.90 -5.89
N TYR A 45 7.89 15.15 -4.79
CA TYR A 45 8.96 14.26 -4.29
C TYR A 45 8.65 13.64 -2.91
N ARG A 46 7.51 14.00 -2.31
CA ARG A 46 7.05 13.58 -0.98
C ARG A 46 5.53 13.39 -0.98
N ASP A 47 4.99 12.97 0.16
CA ASP A 47 3.55 12.75 0.36
C ASP A 47 2.98 11.73 -0.65
N TRP A 48 3.64 10.57 -0.71
CA TRP A 48 3.25 9.46 -1.58
C TRP A 48 2.21 8.58 -0.89
N ILE A 49 1.29 8.02 -1.68
CA ILE A 49 0.61 6.78 -1.32
C ILE A 49 1.36 5.65 -2.00
N VAL A 50 1.85 4.70 -1.22
CA VAL A 50 2.48 3.47 -1.74
C VAL A 50 1.41 2.40 -1.77
N PHE A 51 1.19 1.81 -2.94
CA PHE A 51 0.34 0.66 -3.13
C PHE A 51 1.18 -0.59 -3.28
N CYS A 52 0.74 -1.65 -2.62
CA CYS A 52 1.25 -2.99 -2.81
C CYS A 52 0.12 -3.85 -3.37
N MET A 53 0.17 -4.13 -4.67
CA MET A 53 -0.89 -4.85 -5.36
C MET A 53 -0.81 -6.36 -5.08
N ARG A 54 -1.90 -7.08 -5.36
CA ARG A 54 -1.97 -8.54 -5.19
C ARG A 54 -0.91 -9.30 -5.98
N ASP A 55 -0.46 -8.77 -7.12
CA ASP A 55 0.60 -9.34 -7.96
C ASP A 55 2.02 -8.95 -7.48
N ASP A 56 2.14 -8.45 -6.25
CA ASP A 56 3.37 -7.95 -5.62
C ASP A 56 4.01 -6.74 -6.31
N SER A 57 3.32 -6.12 -7.27
CA SER A 57 3.78 -4.86 -7.86
C SER A 57 3.58 -3.68 -6.91
N ILE A 58 4.57 -2.79 -6.89
CA ILE A 58 4.50 -1.53 -6.15
C ILE A 58 4.13 -0.39 -7.09
N TRP A 59 3.15 0.41 -6.67
CA TRP A 59 2.75 1.63 -7.34
C TRP A 59 2.83 2.80 -6.37
N LEU A 60 3.12 3.98 -6.91
CA LEU A 60 3.21 5.22 -6.16
C LEU A 60 2.18 6.20 -6.72
N ARG A 61 1.39 6.81 -5.83
CA ARG A 61 0.51 7.92 -6.17
C ARG A 61 0.97 9.17 -5.49
N CYS A 62 1.20 10.23 -6.26
CA CYS A 62 1.56 11.52 -5.69
C CYS A 62 0.31 12.28 -5.20
N ARG A 63 0.51 13.35 -4.42
CA ARG A 63 -0.58 14.26 -3.99
C ARG A 63 -1.41 14.89 -5.12
N ALA A 64 -0.90 14.95 -6.34
CA ALA A 64 -1.65 15.44 -7.50
C ALA A 64 -2.51 14.36 -8.16
N GLY A 65 -2.46 13.12 -7.66
CA GLY A 65 -3.26 11.99 -8.16
C GLY A 65 -2.65 11.25 -9.36
N HIS A 66 -1.36 11.47 -9.67
CA HIS A 66 -0.67 10.68 -10.69
C HIS A 66 -0.15 9.37 -10.11
N ASP A 67 -0.48 8.27 -10.78
CA ASP A 67 0.02 6.94 -10.45
C ASP A 67 1.23 6.57 -11.32
N THR A 68 2.22 5.94 -10.72
CA THR A 68 3.39 5.42 -11.43
C THR A 68 3.84 4.08 -10.84
N LYS A 69 4.18 3.12 -11.71
CA LYS A 69 4.72 1.83 -11.27
C LYS A 69 6.15 2.03 -10.80
N GLU A 70 6.50 1.47 -9.64
CA GLU A 70 7.83 1.58 -9.06
C GLU A 70 8.57 0.24 -9.11
N PRO A 71 9.43 0.00 -10.12
CA PRO A 71 10.14 -1.27 -10.26
C PRO A 71 11.28 -1.45 -9.25
N GLY A 72 11.74 -0.38 -8.58
CA GLY A 72 12.81 -0.45 -7.59
C GLY A 72 12.36 -0.92 -6.21
N LEU A 73 11.05 -1.13 -6.02
CA LEU A 73 10.45 -1.59 -4.77
C LEU A 73 9.67 -2.89 -4.99
N ASP A 74 9.62 -3.72 -3.95
CA ASP A 74 8.91 -4.98 -3.95
C ASP A 74 8.02 -5.15 -2.72
N ALA A 75 7.25 -6.24 -2.71
CA ALA A 75 6.43 -6.64 -1.57
C ALA A 75 7.20 -6.74 -0.25
N ALA A 76 8.45 -7.22 -0.30
CA ALA A 76 9.28 -7.38 0.89
C ALA A 76 9.67 -6.02 1.48
N TRP A 77 10.00 -5.04 0.63
CA TRP A 77 10.20 -3.66 1.05
C TRP A 77 8.94 -3.08 1.67
N TYR A 78 7.77 -3.27 1.03
CA TYR A 78 6.51 -2.76 1.58
C TYR A 78 6.26 -3.30 2.98
N ASN A 79 6.32 -4.63 3.15
CA ASN A 79 6.05 -5.29 4.43
C ASN A 79 7.01 -4.86 5.55
N ARG A 80 8.28 -4.56 5.22
CA ARG A 80 9.27 -4.06 6.19
C ARG A 80 9.00 -2.61 6.64
N ASN A 81 8.35 -1.81 5.80
CA ASN A 81 8.17 -0.37 6.01
C ASN A 81 6.73 0.00 6.39
N SER A 82 5.77 -0.91 6.17
CA SER A 82 4.37 -0.72 6.56
C SER A 82 4.14 -1.09 8.02
N GLY A 83 3.28 -0.33 8.69
CA GLY A 83 2.71 -0.72 9.97
C GLY A 83 1.64 -1.82 9.83
N PRO A 84 1.04 -2.27 10.96
CA PRO A 84 -0.11 -3.15 10.94
C PRO A 84 -1.25 -2.56 10.08
N VAL A 85 -2.01 -3.42 9.41
CA VAL A 85 -3.23 -2.98 8.71
C VAL A 85 -4.23 -2.49 9.76
N ASP A 86 -4.67 -1.25 9.61
CA ASP A 86 -5.61 -0.59 10.52
C ASP A 86 -7.06 -0.68 10.04
N ARG A 87 -7.29 -0.72 8.72
CA ARG A 87 -8.61 -0.76 8.12
C ARG A 87 -8.62 -1.41 6.74
N PHE A 88 -9.72 -2.12 6.44
CA PHE A 88 -10.06 -2.61 5.10
C PHE A 88 -11.17 -1.75 4.49
N HIS A 89 -11.06 -1.52 3.19
CA HIS A 89 -12.05 -0.76 2.42
C HIS A 89 -12.62 -1.62 1.29
N PRO A 90 -13.93 -1.53 1.01
CA PRO A 90 -14.57 -2.22 -0.11
C PRO A 90 -13.97 -1.89 -1.47
N THR A 91 -13.51 -0.64 -1.68
CA THR A 91 -12.94 -0.20 -2.95
C THR A 91 -11.62 0.58 -2.76
N PRO A 92 -10.74 0.60 -3.79
CA PRO A 92 -9.52 1.41 -3.77
C PRO A 92 -9.80 2.91 -3.55
N GLU A 93 -10.87 3.44 -4.15
CA GLU A 93 -11.25 4.85 -4.05
C GLU A 93 -11.63 5.23 -2.61
N GLU A 94 -12.32 4.35 -1.90
CA GLU A 94 -12.64 4.58 -0.48
C GLU A 94 -11.41 4.55 0.41
N GLY A 95 -10.46 3.67 0.12
CA GLY A 95 -9.16 3.64 0.80
C GLY A 95 -8.37 4.94 0.57
N LEU A 96 -8.31 5.41 -0.67
CA LEU A 96 -7.69 6.69 -1.02
C LEU A 96 -8.33 7.87 -0.26
N ARG A 97 -9.66 7.94 -0.25
CA ARG A 97 -10.40 8.98 0.48
C ARG A 97 -10.07 8.97 1.97
N HIS A 98 -9.93 7.79 2.57
CA HIS A 98 -9.51 7.67 3.98
C HIS A 98 -8.09 8.22 4.19
N LEU A 99 -7.19 8.01 3.23
CA LEU A 99 -5.83 8.56 3.27
C LEU A 99 -5.74 10.05 2.89
N GLY A 100 -6.85 10.68 2.53
CA GLY A 100 -6.96 12.11 2.19
C GLY A 100 -6.71 12.43 0.71
N HIS A 101 -6.92 11.48 -0.19
CA HIS A 101 -6.73 11.59 -1.64
C HIS A 101 -8.00 11.31 -2.43
#